data_AF-A0A1I3U777-F1
#
_entry.id   AF-A0A1I3U777-F1
#
_cell.length_a   1.000
_cell.length_b   1.000
_cell.length_c   1.000
_cell.angle_alpha   90.00
_cell.angle_beta   90.00
_cell.angle_gamma   90.00
#
_symmetry.space_group_name_H-M   'P 1'
#
loop_
_entity.id
_entity.type
_entity.pdbx_description
1 polymer ?
#
loop_
_entity_poly.entity_id
_entity_poly.type
_entity_poly.pdbx_seq_one_letter_code
_entity_poly.pdbx_strand_id
1 'polypeptide(L)'
;MFVACFTVRDYAISNDEGVQHHYGELIIAYYQSGFRLRDVFTFENLYLYGGLFDVIAIWLGHVVALDIYDVRHVLCAMTGVAGVAVSGATARSIAGPRAGFIATVALTLCGAWYGAMFNHTKDIPFAAAMAGATLFLLRLSRQLPSPRIFDAVVFGCLAGAALGLRSYGLLLFVYLGLAIVIYLPWAESGRARLALPADPC
;
A
#
# COMPACT_ATOMS: atom_id res chain seq x y z
N MET A 1 0.62 18.77 -8.90
CA MET A 1 -0.15 18.52 -7.66
C MET A 1 -1.34 19.46 -7.55
N PHE A 2 -1.17 20.79 -7.64
CA PHE A 2 -2.31 21.73 -7.68
C PHE A 2 -3.32 21.46 -8.81
N VAL A 3 -2.85 21.08 -10.00
CA VAL A 3 -3.72 20.73 -11.14
C VAL A 3 -4.71 19.61 -10.79
N ALA A 4 -4.27 18.59 -10.04
CA ALA A 4 -5.14 17.49 -9.66
C ALA A 4 -6.33 17.97 -8.83
N CYS A 5 -6.15 18.92 -7.91
CA CYS A 5 -7.24 19.49 -7.12
C CYS A 5 -8.26 20.26 -7.97
N PHE A 6 -7.83 20.88 -9.08
CA PHE A 6 -8.72 21.60 -9.98
C PHE A 6 -9.42 20.69 -10.98
N THR A 7 -8.85 19.52 -11.31
CA THR A 7 -9.41 18.60 -12.30
C THR A 7 -10.25 17.48 -11.71
N VAL A 8 -10.33 17.29 -10.38
CA VAL A 8 -11.09 16.19 -9.76
C VAL A 8 -12.54 16.13 -10.27
N ARG A 9 -13.16 17.29 -10.49
CA ARG A 9 -14.55 17.41 -10.93
C ARG A 9 -14.77 17.17 -12.42
N ASP A 10 -13.69 17.14 -13.20
CA ASP A 10 -13.76 16.92 -14.65
C ASP A 10 -13.79 15.42 -15.01
N TYR A 11 -13.60 14.54 -14.03
CA TYR A 11 -13.66 13.09 -14.22
C TYR A 11 -15.06 12.56 -13.95
N ALA A 12 -15.56 11.78 -14.91
CA ALA A 12 -16.86 11.15 -14.82
C ALA A 12 -16.84 9.94 -13.87
N ILE A 13 -18.00 9.66 -13.29
CA ILE A 13 -18.27 8.47 -12.49
C ILE A 13 -18.05 7.23 -13.37
N SER A 14 -17.23 6.31 -12.88
CA SER A 14 -16.94 5.04 -13.56
C SER A 14 -18.05 4.01 -13.32
N ASN A 15 -18.12 2.98 -14.18
CA ASN A 15 -19.07 1.89 -14.03
C ASN A 15 -18.88 1.11 -12.70
N ASP A 16 -17.65 1.07 -12.19
CA ASP A 16 -17.28 0.26 -11.03
C ASP A 16 -17.70 0.93 -9.72
N GLU A 17 -17.80 2.26 -9.67
CA GLU A 17 -17.99 2.97 -8.41
C GLU A 17 -19.30 2.63 -7.69
N GLY A 18 -20.41 2.49 -8.43
CA GLY A 18 -21.70 2.09 -7.84
C GLY A 18 -21.67 0.67 -7.26
N VAL A 19 -21.07 -0.28 -7.99
CA VAL A 19 -20.92 -1.68 -7.54
C VAL A 19 -20.08 -1.75 -6.28
N GLN A 20 -18.98 -0.99 -6.24
CA GLN A 20 -18.06 -0.97 -5.11
C GLN A 20 -18.61 -0.22 -3.90
N HIS A 21 -19.43 0.82 -4.14
CA HIS A 21 -20.17 1.49 -3.07
C HIS A 21 -21.09 0.50 -2.37
N HIS A 22 -21.93 -0.22 -3.13
CA HIS A 22 -22.84 -1.21 -2.55
C HIS A 22 -22.07 -2.33 -1.82
N TYR A 23 -20.96 -2.80 -2.39
CA TYR A 23 -20.10 -3.76 -1.71
C TYR A 23 -19.59 -3.25 -0.35
N GLY A 24 -19.20 -1.98 -0.25
CA GLY A 24 -18.83 -1.35 1.01
C GLY A 24 -19.97 -1.35 2.04
N GLU A 25 -21.21 -1.10 1.61
CA GLU A 25 -22.39 -1.17 2.48
C GLU A 25 -22.61 -2.59 3.01
N LEU A 26 -22.46 -3.61 2.14
CA LEU A 26 -22.56 -5.02 2.53
C LEU A 26 -21.49 -5.42 3.55
N ILE A 27 -20.26 -4.93 3.40
CA ILE A 27 -19.20 -5.15 4.39
C ILE A 27 -19.59 -4.55 5.73
N ILE A 28 -20.06 -3.30 5.74
CA ILE A 28 -20.48 -2.62 6.97
C ILE A 28 -21.63 -3.39 7.63
N ALA A 29 -22.65 -3.79 6.87
CA ALA A 29 -23.78 -4.58 7.35
C ALA A 29 -23.35 -5.94 7.91
N TYR A 30 -22.39 -6.62 7.28
CA TYR A 30 -21.83 -7.88 7.78
C TYR A 30 -21.23 -7.71 9.18
N TYR A 31 -20.39 -6.70 9.39
CA TYR A 31 -19.79 -6.43 10.70
C TYR A 31 -20.82 -5.94 11.73
N GLN A 32 -21.73 -5.04 11.35
CA GLN A 32 -22.77 -4.53 12.25
C GLN A 32 -23.76 -5.61 12.69
N SER A 33 -24.06 -6.59 11.83
CA SER A 33 -24.93 -7.72 12.16
C SER A 33 -24.27 -8.78 13.05
N GLY A 34 -22.99 -8.60 13.41
CA GLY A 34 -22.21 -9.60 14.13
C GLY A 34 -21.97 -10.86 13.30
N PHE A 35 -21.63 -10.68 12.02
CA PHE A 35 -21.30 -11.74 11.06
C PHE A 35 -22.48 -12.62 10.58
N ARG A 36 -23.71 -12.13 10.73
CA ARG A 36 -24.92 -12.88 10.35
C ARG A 36 -25.28 -12.70 8.87
N LEU A 37 -25.20 -11.49 8.34
CA LEU A 37 -25.55 -11.19 6.94
C LEU A 37 -24.40 -11.54 6.00
N ARG A 38 -24.54 -12.60 5.19
CA ARG A 38 -23.46 -13.13 4.36
C ARG A 38 -23.49 -12.68 2.90
N ASP A 39 -24.33 -11.71 2.56
CA ASP A 39 -24.53 -11.21 1.20
C ASP A 39 -23.23 -10.68 0.58
N VAL A 40 -22.29 -10.19 1.41
CA VAL A 40 -20.94 -9.79 1.00
C VAL A 40 -20.15 -10.89 0.27
N PHE A 41 -20.42 -12.17 0.56
CA PHE A 41 -19.72 -13.31 -0.05
C PHE A 41 -20.40 -13.82 -1.33
N THR A 42 -21.62 -13.38 -1.60
CA THR A 42 -22.39 -13.76 -2.80
C THR A 42 -22.53 -12.61 -3.80
N PHE A 43 -22.21 -11.38 -3.37
CA PHE A 43 -22.27 -10.21 -4.23
C PHE A 43 -21.10 -10.18 -5.20
N GLU A 44 -21.38 -10.59 -6.45
CA GLU A 44 -20.40 -10.67 -7.53
C GLU A 44 -19.14 -11.47 -7.09
N ASN A 45 -18.01 -11.20 -7.73
CA ASN A 45 -16.70 -11.74 -7.29
C ASN A 45 -15.94 -10.74 -6.40
N LEU A 46 -16.63 -9.76 -5.80
CA LEU A 46 -15.97 -8.70 -5.04
C LEU A 46 -15.35 -9.20 -3.73
N TYR A 47 -15.81 -10.33 -3.20
CA TYR A 47 -15.19 -11.01 -2.05
C TYR A 47 -13.72 -11.42 -2.28
N LEU A 48 -13.28 -11.52 -3.55
CA LEU A 48 -11.87 -11.75 -3.91
C LEU A 48 -11.00 -10.50 -3.74
N TYR A 49 -11.63 -9.35 -3.55
CA TYR A 49 -11.00 -8.04 -3.40
C TYR A 49 -11.25 -7.50 -2.00
N GLY A 50 -10.29 -6.71 -1.52
CA GLY A 50 -10.43 -6.03 -0.25
C GLY A 50 -11.33 -4.79 -0.39
N GLY A 51 -12.17 -4.54 0.61
CA GLY A 51 -13.11 -3.41 0.63
C GLY A 51 -12.67 -2.24 1.53
N LEU A 52 -11.40 -2.14 1.90
CA LEU A 52 -10.93 -1.10 2.82
C LEU A 52 -11.24 0.32 2.30
N PHE A 53 -10.96 0.58 1.02
CA PHE A 53 -11.28 1.88 0.40
C PHE A 53 -12.79 2.16 0.47
N ASP A 54 -13.61 1.16 0.14
CA ASP A 54 -15.06 1.30 0.06
C ASP A 54 -15.66 1.64 1.42
N VAL A 55 -15.20 0.96 2.48
CA VAL A 55 -15.62 1.23 3.87
C VAL A 55 -15.19 2.63 4.32
N ILE A 56 -13.95 3.04 4.01
CA ILE A 56 -13.45 4.39 4.35
C ILE A 56 -14.26 5.46 3.61
N ALA A 57 -14.55 5.26 2.34
CA ALA A 57 -15.33 6.21 1.54
C ALA A 57 -16.74 6.40 2.09
N ILE A 58 -17.43 5.32 2.44
CA ILE A 58 -18.77 5.39 3.07
C ILE A 58 -18.70 6.09 4.42
N TRP A 59 -17.74 5.72 5.26
CA TRP A 59 -17.58 6.36 6.56
C TRP A 59 -17.31 7.86 6.43
N LEU A 60 -16.42 8.27 5.52
CA LEU A 60 -16.16 9.68 5.24
C LEU A 60 -17.41 10.39 4.72
N GLY A 61 -18.20 9.75 3.85
CA GLY A 61 -19.46 10.30 3.34
C GLY A 61 -20.49 10.62 4.43
N HIS A 62 -20.42 9.97 5.60
CA HIS A 62 -21.25 10.33 6.76
C HIS A 62 -20.70 11.50 7.57
N VAL A 63 -19.43 11.84 7.40
CA VAL A 63 -18.74 12.89 8.16
C VAL A 63 -18.70 14.21 7.38
N VAL A 64 -18.59 14.16 6.05
CA VAL A 64 -18.49 15.34 5.20
C VAL A 64 -19.78 15.61 4.44
N ALA A 65 -20.14 16.89 4.28
CA ALA A 65 -21.29 17.33 3.49
C ALA A 65 -20.95 17.42 1.99
N LEU A 66 -20.46 16.32 1.41
CA LEU A 66 -20.18 16.17 -0.02
C LEU A 66 -20.98 15.00 -0.58
N ASP A 67 -21.21 15.01 -1.89
CA ASP A 67 -21.72 13.83 -2.57
C ASP A 67 -20.75 12.65 -2.41
N ILE A 68 -21.28 11.42 -2.32
CA ILE A 68 -20.45 10.24 -2.07
C ILE A 68 -19.44 9.99 -3.19
N TYR A 69 -19.76 10.30 -4.45
CA TYR A 69 -18.83 10.16 -5.56
C TYR A 69 -17.74 11.23 -5.51
N ASP A 70 -18.08 12.45 -5.10
CA ASP A 70 -17.08 13.50 -4.84
C ASP A 70 -16.09 13.08 -3.75
N VAL A 71 -16.58 12.47 -2.65
CA VAL A 71 -15.73 11.93 -1.58
C VAL A 71 -14.77 10.88 -2.13
N ARG A 72 -15.25 9.96 -2.96
CA ARG A 72 -14.43 8.90 -3.57
C ARG A 72 -13.39 9.49 -4.51
N HIS A 73 -13.75 10.43 -5.37
CA HIS A 73 -12.82 11.09 -6.28
C HIS A 73 -11.71 11.85 -5.53
N VAL A 74 -12.08 12.58 -4.47
CA VAL A 74 -11.09 13.26 -3.63
C VAL A 74 -10.18 12.27 -2.93
N LEU A 75 -10.72 11.18 -2.38
CA LEU A 75 -9.94 10.14 -1.72
C LEU A 75 -8.98 9.44 -2.70
N CYS A 76 -9.46 9.09 -3.89
CA CYS A 76 -8.63 8.58 -5.00
C CYS A 76 -7.49 9.56 -5.31
N ALA A 77 -7.81 10.84 -5.55
CA ALA A 77 -6.82 11.84 -5.91
C ALA A 77 -5.76 12.02 -4.81
N MET A 78 -6.19 12.03 -3.53
CA MET A 78 -5.28 12.09 -2.38
C MET A 78 -4.34 10.89 -2.34
N THR A 79 -4.87 9.66 -2.49
CA THR A 79 -4.03 8.46 -2.51
C THR A 79 -3.10 8.41 -3.70
N GLY A 80 -3.53 8.85 -4.89
CA GLY A 80 -2.67 8.91 -6.08
C GLY A 80 -1.54 9.92 -5.94
N VAL A 81 -1.82 11.10 -5.39
CA VAL A 81 -0.81 12.11 -5.07
C VAL A 81 0.16 11.61 -4.00
N ALA A 82 -0.34 10.96 -2.95
CA ALA A 82 0.50 10.33 -1.94
C ALA A 82 1.39 9.24 -2.54
N GLY A 83 0.85 8.41 -3.45
CA GLY A 83 1.61 7.39 -4.15
C GLY A 83 2.73 7.96 -5.02
N VAL A 84 2.52 9.11 -5.67
CA VAL A 84 3.59 9.84 -6.38
C VAL A 84 4.68 10.28 -5.42
N ALA A 85 4.31 10.96 -4.34
CA ALA A 85 5.27 11.49 -3.36
C ALA A 85 6.11 10.37 -2.73
N VAL A 86 5.45 9.29 -2.33
CA VAL A 86 6.08 8.12 -1.70
C VAL A 86 6.97 7.38 -2.69
N SER A 87 6.55 7.18 -3.94
CA SER A 87 7.38 6.55 -4.97
C SER A 87 8.66 7.36 -5.24
N GLY A 88 8.53 8.68 -5.30
CA GLY A 88 9.67 9.60 -5.38
C GLY A 88 10.60 9.48 -4.16
N ALA A 89 10.05 9.39 -2.95
CA ALA A 89 10.82 9.19 -1.74
C ALA A 89 11.55 7.82 -1.71
N THR A 90 10.90 6.75 -2.18
CA THR A 90 11.49 5.42 -2.35
C THR A 90 12.68 5.47 -3.29
N ALA A 91 12.50 6.00 -4.51
CA ALA A 91 13.57 6.13 -5.49
C ALA A 91 14.72 7.01 -4.96
N ARG A 92 14.40 8.12 -4.28
CA ARG A 92 15.39 8.98 -3.62
C ARG A 92 16.21 8.21 -2.58
N SER A 93 15.57 7.36 -1.80
CA SER A 93 16.25 6.57 -0.77
C SER A 93 17.19 5.51 -1.35
N ILE A 94 17.00 5.09 -2.60
CA ILE A 94 17.79 4.05 -3.28
C ILE A 94 18.97 4.68 -4.04
N ALA A 95 18.71 5.70 -4.85
CA ALA A 95 19.68 6.23 -5.81
C ALA A 95 19.86 7.77 -5.74
N GLY A 96 19.44 8.39 -4.64
CA GLY A 96 19.66 9.80 -4.36
C GLY A 96 18.64 10.76 -5.00
N PRO A 97 18.81 12.09 -4.82
CA PRO A 97 17.79 13.08 -5.14
C PRO A 97 17.34 13.10 -6.61
N ARG A 98 18.26 12.87 -7.55
CA ARG A 98 17.96 12.85 -8.99
C ARG A 98 16.99 11.72 -9.35
N ALA A 99 17.21 10.52 -8.81
CA ALA A 99 16.32 9.38 -9.05
C ALA A 99 14.92 9.63 -8.49
N GLY A 100 14.82 10.25 -7.30
CA GLY A 100 13.53 10.63 -6.71
C GLY A 100 12.76 11.63 -7.56
N PHE A 101 13.46 12.65 -8.08
CA PHE A 101 12.86 13.63 -8.98
C PHE A 101 12.37 12.97 -10.28
N ILE A 102 13.20 12.15 -10.92
CA ILE A 102 12.84 11.43 -12.15
C ILE A 102 11.62 10.55 -11.92
N ALA A 103 11.58 9.76 -10.83
CA ALA A 103 10.44 8.90 -10.51
C ALA A 103 9.15 9.72 -10.29
N THR A 104 9.25 10.85 -9.58
CA THR A 104 8.10 11.74 -9.33
C THR A 104 7.54 12.29 -10.63
N VAL A 105 8.41 12.80 -11.51
CA VAL A 105 8.01 13.36 -12.81
C VAL A 105 7.44 12.27 -13.73
N ALA A 106 8.14 11.14 -13.84
CA ALA A 106 7.71 10.03 -14.69
C ALA A 106 6.33 9.50 -14.28
N LEU A 107 6.08 9.33 -12.98
CA LEU A 107 4.79 8.84 -12.49
C LEU A 107 3.69 9.89 -12.62
N THR A 108 4.00 11.17 -12.38
CA THR A 108 3.03 12.27 -12.57
C THR A 108 2.60 12.41 -14.03
N LEU A 109 3.52 12.22 -14.97
CA LEU A 109 3.26 12.28 -16.42
C LEU A 109 2.77 10.96 -17.00
N CYS A 110 2.74 9.88 -16.21
CA CYS A 110 2.24 8.59 -16.64
C CYS A 110 0.72 8.65 -16.77
N GLY A 111 0.21 8.63 -18.01
CA GLY A 111 -1.23 8.68 -18.27
C GLY A 111 -2.02 7.58 -17.55
N ALA A 112 -1.45 6.38 -17.44
CA ALA A 112 -2.07 5.28 -16.69
C ALA A 112 -2.20 5.56 -15.19
N TRP A 113 -1.29 6.34 -14.59
CA TRP A 113 -1.39 6.76 -13.19
C TRP A 113 -2.27 7.99 -13.03
N TYR A 114 -1.96 9.05 -13.78
CA TYR A 114 -2.64 10.35 -13.66
C TYR A 114 -4.11 10.25 -14.06
N GLY A 115 -4.44 9.50 -15.11
CA GLY A 115 -5.83 9.29 -15.50
C GLY A 115 -6.60 8.46 -14.48
N ALA A 116 -5.97 7.39 -13.96
CA ALA A 116 -6.62 6.46 -13.06
C ALA A 116 -6.79 7.00 -11.63
N MET A 117 -5.95 7.95 -11.19
CA MET A 117 -5.98 8.42 -9.80
C MET A 117 -7.22 9.19 -9.38
N PHE A 118 -8.17 9.45 -10.29
CA PHE A 118 -9.40 10.15 -9.96
C PHE A 118 -10.59 9.22 -9.72
N ASN A 119 -10.61 8.02 -10.30
CA ASN A 119 -11.77 7.11 -10.23
C ASN A 119 -11.42 5.64 -9.99
N HIS A 120 -10.14 5.21 -10.10
CA HIS A 120 -9.73 3.85 -9.75
C HIS A 120 -9.50 3.68 -8.25
N THR A 121 -10.56 3.31 -7.55
CA THR A 121 -10.64 3.14 -6.08
C THR A 121 -9.84 1.97 -5.49
N LYS A 122 -9.32 1.07 -6.32
CA LYS A 122 -8.57 -0.13 -5.86
C LYS A 122 -7.10 -0.06 -6.24
N ASP A 123 -6.81 0.14 -7.52
CA ASP A 123 -5.45 -0.01 -8.05
C ASP A 123 -4.50 1.10 -7.60
N ILE A 124 -4.95 2.35 -7.67
CA ILE A 124 -4.14 3.50 -7.26
C ILE A 124 -3.89 3.52 -5.74
N PRO A 125 -4.91 3.37 -4.88
CA PRO A 125 -4.69 3.23 -3.44
C PRO A 125 -3.80 2.04 -3.09
N PHE A 126 -3.99 0.90 -3.77
CA PHE A 126 -3.17 -0.30 -3.54
C PHE A 126 -1.70 -0.04 -3.89
N ALA A 127 -1.44 0.53 -5.06
CA ALA A 127 -0.08 0.84 -5.49
C ALA A 127 0.60 1.87 -4.57
N ALA A 128 -0.14 2.88 -4.09
CA ALA A 128 0.36 3.85 -3.12
C ALA A 128 0.72 3.19 -1.78
N ALA A 129 -0.14 2.32 -1.26
CA ALA A 129 0.12 1.56 -0.03
C ALA A 129 1.34 0.62 -0.18
N MET A 130 1.44 -0.09 -1.30
CA MET A 130 2.58 -0.95 -1.64
C MET A 130 3.90 -0.18 -1.72
N ALA A 131 3.91 0.97 -2.40
CA ALA A 131 5.08 1.83 -2.52
C ALA A 131 5.53 2.35 -1.15
N GLY A 132 4.58 2.73 -0.29
CA GLY A 132 4.84 3.20 1.07
C GLY A 132 5.36 2.10 1.98
N ALA A 133 4.71 0.93 1.98
CA ALA A 133 5.19 -0.22 2.72
C ALA A 133 6.62 -0.59 2.28
N THR A 134 6.91 -0.54 0.98
CA THR A 134 8.26 -0.81 0.46
C THR A 134 9.28 0.23 0.96
N LEU A 135 8.94 1.51 0.98
CA LEU A 135 9.80 2.56 1.54
C LEU A 135 10.16 2.27 3.01
N PHE A 136 9.16 1.95 3.83
CA PHE A 136 9.37 1.68 5.25
C PHE A 136 10.08 0.35 5.49
N LEU A 137 9.87 -0.65 4.63
CA LEU A 137 10.63 -1.89 4.65
C LEU A 137 12.12 -1.64 4.36
N LEU A 138 12.44 -0.79 3.39
CA LEU A 138 13.82 -0.37 3.10
C LEU A 138 14.44 0.40 4.27
N ARG A 139 13.65 1.17 5.02
CA ARG A 139 14.12 1.86 6.23
C ARG A 139 14.39 0.87 7.36
N LEU A 140 13.50 -0.09 7.57
CA LEU A 140 13.64 -1.15 8.56
C LEU A 140 14.90 -1.98 8.30
N SER A 141 15.10 -2.43 7.06
CA SER A 141 16.25 -3.26 6.70
C SER A 141 17.58 -2.54 6.95
N ARG A 142 17.65 -1.23 6.69
CA ARG A 142 18.84 -0.40 6.96
C ARG A 142 19.10 -0.10 8.43
N GLN A 143 18.13 -0.36 9.31
CA GLN A 143 18.24 -0.12 10.76
C GLN A 143 18.44 -1.40 11.56
N LEU A 144 18.48 -2.57 10.91
CA LEU A 144 18.77 -3.83 11.60
C LEU A 144 20.18 -3.79 12.22
N PRO A 145 20.38 -4.38 13.42
CA PRO A 145 19.44 -5.22 14.18
C PRO A 145 18.47 -4.46 15.10
N SER A 146 18.54 -3.13 15.18
CA SER A 146 17.72 -2.30 16.09
C SER A 146 16.73 -1.39 15.32
N PRO A 147 15.71 -1.97 14.67
CA PRO A 147 14.76 -1.20 13.89
C PRO A 147 13.93 -0.27 14.78
N ARG A 148 13.61 0.93 14.28
CA ARG A 148 12.70 1.84 14.97
C ARG A 148 11.28 1.27 14.94
N ILE A 149 10.64 1.18 16.11
CA ILE A 149 9.25 0.72 16.26
C ILE A 149 8.30 1.52 15.36
N PHE A 150 8.52 2.83 15.24
CA PHE A 150 7.71 3.68 14.36
C PHE A 150 7.72 3.20 12.91
N ASP A 151 8.89 2.85 12.36
CA ASP A 151 8.99 2.38 10.98
C ASP A 151 8.31 1.02 10.81
N ALA A 152 8.32 0.18 11.84
CA ALA A 152 7.64 -1.13 11.87
C ALA A 152 6.11 -0.98 11.90
N VAL A 153 5.60 -0.07 12.73
CA VAL A 153 4.17 0.23 12.82
C VAL A 153 3.66 0.80 11.49
N VAL A 154 4.36 1.77 10.91
CA VAL A 154 3.96 2.35 9.63
C VAL A 154 4.01 1.32 8.50
N PHE A 155 5.04 0.48 8.46
CA PHE A 155 5.09 -0.67 7.54
C PHE A 155 3.87 -1.59 7.72
N GLY A 156 3.57 -2.00 8.95
CA GLY A 156 2.42 -2.87 9.26
C GLY A 156 1.09 -2.25 8.85
N CYS A 157 0.87 -0.96 9.13
CA CYS A 157 -0.33 -0.25 8.71
C CYS A 157 -0.47 -0.20 7.18
N LEU A 158 0.62 0.10 6.45
CA LEU A 158 0.60 0.17 4.98
C LEU A 158 0.46 -1.22 4.34
N ALA A 159 1.09 -2.25 4.91
CA ALA A 159 0.93 -3.63 4.47
C ALA A 159 -0.49 -4.14 4.71
N GLY A 160 -1.07 -3.84 5.87
CA GLY A 160 -2.47 -4.11 6.18
C GLY A 160 -3.42 -3.37 5.25
N ALA A 161 -3.13 -2.10 4.94
CA ALA A 161 -3.90 -1.33 3.96
C ALA A 161 -3.82 -1.96 2.56
N ALA A 162 -2.62 -2.34 2.10
CA ALA A 162 -2.44 -3.01 0.81
C ALA A 162 -3.23 -4.32 0.74
N LEU A 163 -3.18 -5.16 1.78
CA LEU A 163 -3.98 -6.40 1.87
C LEU A 163 -5.49 -6.11 1.89
N GLY A 164 -5.90 -5.07 2.63
CA GLY A 164 -7.29 -4.62 2.71
C GLY A 164 -7.83 -4.04 1.40
N LEU A 165 -6.97 -3.81 0.41
CA LEU A 165 -7.35 -3.37 -0.94
C LEU A 165 -7.26 -4.53 -1.95
N ARG A 166 -6.15 -5.29 -1.95
CA ARG A 166 -5.93 -6.42 -2.85
C ARG A 166 -5.06 -7.50 -2.19
N SER A 167 -5.35 -8.77 -2.50
CA SER A 167 -4.57 -9.92 -2.03
C SER A 167 -3.10 -9.92 -2.44
N TYR A 168 -2.75 -9.23 -3.55
CA TYR A 168 -1.36 -9.02 -3.97
C TYR A 168 -0.49 -8.30 -2.92
N GLY A 169 -1.09 -7.67 -1.91
CA GLY A 169 -0.37 -7.12 -0.75
C GLY A 169 0.46 -8.17 0.01
N LEU A 170 0.13 -9.47 -0.14
CA LEU A 170 0.91 -10.58 0.44
C LEU A 170 2.38 -10.58 -0.02
N LEU A 171 2.67 -10.00 -1.19
CA LEU A 171 4.04 -9.87 -1.70
C LEU A 171 4.96 -9.08 -0.76
N LEU A 172 4.42 -8.16 0.04
CA LEU A 172 5.21 -7.42 1.04
C LEU A 172 5.82 -8.32 2.11
N PHE A 173 5.15 -9.42 2.46
CA PHE A 173 5.65 -10.39 3.43
C PHE A 173 6.77 -11.25 2.83
N VAL A 174 6.72 -11.51 1.52
CA VAL A 174 7.83 -12.14 0.79
C VAL A 174 9.07 -11.24 0.82
N TYR A 175 8.90 -9.94 0.55
CA TYR A 175 10.00 -8.98 0.65
C TYR A 175 10.54 -8.82 2.07
N LEU A 176 9.67 -8.85 3.08
CA LEU A 176 10.08 -8.85 4.47
C LEU A 176 10.90 -10.10 4.81
N GLY A 177 10.44 -11.28 4.42
CA GLY A 177 11.16 -12.53 4.60
C GLY A 177 12.54 -12.50 3.94
N LEU A 178 12.62 -12.02 2.70
CA LEU A 178 13.89 -11.84 1.99
C LEU A 178 14.82 -10.88 2.73
N ALA A 179 14.31 -9.74 3.21
CA ALA A 179 15.09 -8.79 3.98
C ALA A 179 15.64 -9.45 5.27
N ILE A 180 14.82 -10.21 6.00
CA ILE A 180 15.27 -10.93 7.19
C ILE A 180 16.39 -11.93 6.85
N VAL A 181 16.24 -12.72 5.78
CA VAL A 181 17.24 -13.72 5.34
C VAL A 181 18.57 -13.07 4.96
N ILE A 182 18.54 -11.92 4.29
CA ILE A 182 19.75 -11.18 3.90
C ILE A 182 20.51 -10.64 5.11
N TYR A 183 19.77 -10.21 6.15
CA TYR A 183 20.35 -9.55 7.33
C TYR A 183 20.53 -10.48 8.54
N LEU A 184 20.12 -11.75 8.44
CA LEU A 184 20.47 -12.78 9.41
C LEU A 184 22.00 -12.91 9.45
N PRO A 185 22.64 -12.94 10.63
CA PRO A 185 24.04 -13.28 10.72
C PRO A 185 24.21 -14.67 10.15
N TRP A 186 24.78 -14.77 8.94
CA TRP A 186 25.21 -16.03 8.39
C TRP A 186 26.27 -16.55 9.35
N ALA A 187 25.97 -17.67 10.02
CA ALA A 187 26.97 -18.36 10.81
C ALA A 187 28.15 -18.62 9.86
N GLU A 188 29.25 -17.89 10.06
CA GLU A 188 30.53 -18.25 9.49
C GLU A 188 30.75 -19.70 9.90
N SER A 189 30.52 -20.60 8.95
CA SER A 189 30.48 -22.02 9.19
C SER A 189 31.81 -22.40 9.83
N GLY A 190 31.77 -23.00 11.02
CA GLY A 190 32.92 -23.32 11.86
C GLY A 190 33.93 -24.27 11.23
N ARG A 191 34.62 -23.84 10.16
CA ARG A 191 35.68 -24.57 9.46
C ARG A 191 37.09 -24.09 9.81
N ALA A 192 37.23 -23.10 10.70
CA ALA A 192 38.54 -22.62 11.18
C ALA A 192 38.93 -23.16 12.57
N ARG A 193 38.13 -24.04 13.21
CA ARG A 193 38.44 -24.63 14.53
C ARG A 193 38.97 -26.06 14.51
N LEU A 194 39.32 -26.57 13.32
CA LEU A 194 40.13 -27.78 13.16
C LEU A 194 41.56 -27.39 12.76
N ALA A 195 42.16 -26.45 13.50
CA ALA A 195 43.62 -26.37 13.57
C ALA A 195 44.03 -27.53 14.49
N LEU A 196 44.60 -28.56 13.87
CA LEU A 196 45.17 -29.75 14.52
C LEU A 196 46.04 -29.35 15.74
N PRO A 197 45.99 -30.10 16.84
CA PRO A 197 46.99 -29.92 17.89
C PRO A 197 48.37 -30.15 17.27
N ALA A 198 49.22 -29.13 17.32
CA ALA A 198 50.63 -29.29 17.03
C ALA A 198 51.22 -30.16 18.14
N ASP A 199 51.75 -31.34 17.79
CA ASP A 199 52.51 -32.18 18.69
C ASP A 199 53.72 -31.41 19.24
N PRO A 200 53.98 -31.43 20.56
CA PRO A 200 55.24 -30.99 21.11
C PRO A 200 56.32 -32.07 20.89
N CYS A 201 57.54 -31.59 20.60
CA CYS A 201 58.76 -32.35 20.33
C CYS A 201 59.08 -33.50 21.28
#